data_AF-A0A1H7Z7S3-F1
#
_entry.id   AF-A0A1H7Z7S3-F1
#
_cell.length_a   1.000
_cell.length_b   1.000
_cell.length_c   1.000
_cell.angle_alpha   90.00
_cell.angle_beta   90.00
_cell.angle_gamma   90.00
#
_symmetry.space_group_name_H-M   'P 1'
#
loop_
_entity.id
_entity.type
_entity.pdbx_description
1 polymer ?
#
loop_
_entity_poly.entity_id
_entity_poly.type
_entity_poly.pdbx_seq_one_letter_code
_entity_poly.pdbx_strand_id
1 'polypeptide(L)'
;MTTLYLAMTEKLSMHWRAHDNVYPQKFVLPPVLRDEYLECLSWMTSNRGRTVQMPEKHMGVRIEIDESSPGVMVAADGTEVSLR
;
A
#
# COMPACT_ATOMS: atom_id res chain seq x y z
N MET A 1 -2.74 -15.07 -8.25
CA MET A 1 -1.93 -14.58 -7.11
C MET A 1 -1.79 -13.09 -7.30
N THR A 2 -2.67 -12.30 -6.67
CA THR A 2 -2.61 -10.84 -6.69
C THR A 2 -1.49 -10.42 -5.75
N THR A 3 -0.50 -9.67 -6.22
CA THR A 3 0.56 -9.14 -5.35
C THR A 3 -0.02 -8.08 -4.42
N LEU A 4 0.56 -7.90 -3.23
CA LEU A 4 0.13 -6.84 -2.32
C LEU A 4 0.12 -5.46 -2.99
N TYR A 5 1.11 -5.18 -3.85
CA TYR A 5 1.16 -3.94 -4.63
C TYR A 5 -0.09 -3.73 -5.49
N LEU A 6 -0.53 -4.79 -6.19
CA LEU A 6 -1.74 -4.75 -7.02
C LEU A 6 -3.00 -4.60 -6.15
N ALA A 7 -3.08 -5.32 -5.03
CA ALA A 7 -4.20 -5.20 -4.09
C ALA A 7 -4.34 -3.77 -3.54
N MET A 8 -3.22 -3.13 -3.16
CA MET A 8 -3.21 -1.72 -2.73
C MET A 8 -3.69 -0.78 -3.84
N THR A 9 -3.25 -1.00 -5.07
CA THR A 9 -3.66 -0.20 -6.24
C THR A 9 -5.15 -0.36 -6.55
N GLU A 10 -5.68 -1.57 -6.44
CA GLU A 10 -7.11 -1.87 -6.61
C GLU A 10 -7.96 -1.18 -5.55
N LYS A 11 -7.55 -1.25 -4.27
CA LYS A 11 -8.23 -0.60 -3.16
C LYS A 11 -8.21 0.92 -3.30
N LEU A 12 -7.08 1.51 -3.71
CA LEU A 12 -6.98 2.93 -4.06
C LEU A 12 -7.96 3.31 -5.17
N SER A 13 -8.01 2.51 -6.25
CA SER A 13 -8.91 2.76 -7.38
C SER A 13 -10.38 2.67 -6.98
N MET A 14 -10.73 1.72 -6.11
CA MET A 14 -12.09 1.61 -5.54
C MET A 14 -12.43 2.81 -4.66
N HIS A 15 -11.50 3.27 -3.83
CA HIS A 15 -11.67 4.46 -3.00
C HIS A 15 -11.93 5.70 -3.85
N TRP A 16 -11.14 5.93 -4.90
CA TRP A 16 -11.36 7.05 -5.82
C TRP A 16 -12.75 7.03 -6.46
N ARG A 17 -13.25 5.85 -6.83
CA ARG A 17 -14.61 5.72 -7.37
C ARG A 17 -15.71 6.03 -6.34
N ALA A 18 -15.46 5.76 -5.07
CA ALA A 18 -16.43 5.98 -3.99
C ALA A 18 -16.36 7.39 -3.37
N HIS A 19 -15.23 8.10 -3.50
CA HIS A 19 -14.96 9.37 -2.83
C HIS A 19 -14.51 10.48 -3.81
N ASP A 20 -15.06 10.54 -5.02
CA ASP A 20 -14.81 11.61 -6.00
C ASP A 20 -13.31 11.85 -6.32
N ASN A 21 -12.52 10.77 -6.43
CA ASN A 21 -11.08 10.79 -6.68
C ASN A 21 -10.24 11.50 -5.60
N VAL A 22 -10.79 11.68 -4.39
CA VAL A 22 -10.03 12.17 -3.25
C VAL A 22 -9.01 11.10 -2.83
N TYR A 23 -7.79 11.49 -2.50
CA TYR A 23 -6.78 10.54 -2.03
C TYR A 23 -7.13 10.01 -0.62
N PRO A 24 -6.93 8.71 -0.35
CA PRO A 24 -6.95 8.20 1.01
C PRO A 24 -5.82 8.81 1.83
N GLN A 25 -5.97 8.83 3.15
CA GLN A 25 -5.01 9.48 4.03
C GLN A 25 -3.68 8.73 4.07
N LYS A 26 -3.75 7.40 4.22
CA LYS A 26 -2.57 6.54 4.36
C LYS A 26 -2.89 5.05 4.18
N PHE A 27 -1.87 4.27 3.89
CA PHE A 27 -1.83 2.82 4.08
C PHE A 27 -1.07 2.52 5.37
N VAL A 28 -1.61 1.63 6.19
CA VAL A 28 -0.97 1.15 7.42
C VAL A 28 -0.67 -0.33 7.24
N LEU A 29 0.60 -0.68 7.15
CA LEU A 29 1.06 -2.04 6.90
C LEU A 29 1.78 -2.61 8.13
N PRO A 30 1.53 -3.87 8.52
CA PRO A 30 2.42 -4.57 9.42
C PRO A 30 3.75 -4.90 8.74
N PRO A 31 4.83 -5.17 9.52
CA PRO A 31 6.14 -5.53 8.99
C PRO A 31 6.10 -6.68 7.97
N VAL A 32 5.21 -7.65 8.15
CA VAL A 32 5.04 -8.78 7.21
C VAL A 32 4.57 -8.30 5.83
N LEU A 33 3.57 -7.41 5.79
CA LEU A 33 3.08 -6.85 4.52
C LEU A 33 4.09 -5.87 3.92
N ARG A 34 4.83 -5.14 4.75
CA ARG A 34 5.95 -4.31 4.27
C ARG A 34 6.95 -5.14 3.48
N ASP A 35 7.37 -6.27 4.02
CA ASP A 35 8.40 -7.10 3.40
C ASP A 35 7.88 -7.73 2.09
N GLU A 36 6.61 -8.16 2.07
CA GLU A 36 5.92 -8.60 0.84
C GLU A 36 5.85 -7.47 -0.21
N TYR A 37 5.55 -6.24 0.22
CA TYR A 37 5.51 -5.08 -0.65
C TYR A 37 6.88 -4.76 -1.26
N LEU A 38 7.95 -4.84 -0.46
CA LEU A 38 9.33 -4.67 -0.91
C LEU A 38 9.75 -5.75 -1.90
N GLU A 39 9.37 -7.00 -1.65
CA GLU A 39 9.60 -8.11 -2.59
C GLU A 39 8.92 -7.84 -3.92
N CYS A 40 7.65 -7.43 -3.91
CA CYS A 40 6.91 -7.06 -5.11
C CYS A 40 7.58 -5.93 -5.89
N LEU A 41 8.05 -4.88 -5.19
CA LEU A 41 8.80 -3.78 -5.80
C LEU A 41 10.11 -4.27 -6.42
N SER A 42 10.83 -5.17 -5.74
CA SER A 42 12.09 -5.73 -6.26
C SER A 42 11.91 -6.50 -7.56
N TRP A 43 10.75 -7.13 -7.76
CA TRP A 43 10.42 -7.82 -9.01
C TRP A 43 10.06 -6.84 -10.13
N MET A 44 9.40 -5.72 -9.80
CA MET A 44 9.03 -4.69 -10.79
C MET A 44 10.19 -3.80 -11.21
N THR A 45 11.11 -3.49 -10.29
CA THR A 45 12.32 -2.73 -10.63
C THR A 45 13.40 -3.70 -11.09
N SER A 46 13.85 -3.62 -12.35
CA SER A 46 14.99 -4.39 -12.91
C SER A 46 16.35 -4.12 -12.24
N ASN A 47 16.35 -3.59 -11.03
CA ASN A 47 17.52 -3.15 -10.28
C ASN A 47 18.17 -4.36 -9.58
N ARG A 48 18.65 -5.32 -10.39
CA ARG A 48 19.48 -6.45 -9.93
C ARG A 48 20.73 -5.89 -9.24
N GLY A 49 20.68 -5.72 -7.91
CA GLY A 49 21.84 -5.36 -7.09
C GLY A 49 21.73 -4.08 -6.25
N ARG A 50 20.59 -3.36 -6.27
CA ARG A 50 20.36 -2.25 -5.32
C ARG A 50 19.28 -2.63 -4.32
N THR A 51 19.57 -2.43 -3.03
CA THR A 51 18.59 -2.57 -1.94
C THR A 51 17.38 -1.68 -2.24
N VAL A 52 16.23 -2.30 -2.50
CA VAL A 52 14.96 -1.58 -2.65
C VAL A 52 14.60 -1.06 -1.27
N GLN A 53 14.77 0.25 -1.07
CA GLN A 53 14.34 0.91 0.15
C GLN A 53 12.82 1.05 0.12
N MET A 54 12.22 0.98 1.31
CA MET A 54 10.78 1.17 1.43
C MET A 54 10.41 2.60 1.02
N PRO A 55 9.51 2.78 0.04
CA PRO A 55 9.05 4.10 -0.31
C PRO A 55 8.13 4.64 0.79
N GLU A 56 8.23 5.94 1.06
CA GLU A 56 7.34 6.63 2.01
C GLU A 56 5.90 6.73 1.48
N LYS A 57 5.70 6.53 0.17
CA LYS A 57 4.41 6.66 -0.51
C LYS A 57 4.17 5.55 -1.52
N HIS A 58 2.94 5.05 -1.59
CA HIS A 58 2.43 4.20 -2.66
C HIS A 58 1.50 5.03 -3.53
N MET A 59 1.86 5.26 -4.80
CA MET A 59 1.07 6.06 -5.76
C MET A 59 0.60 7.43 -5.21
N GLY A 60 1.43 8.08 -4.39
CA GLY A 60 1.11 9.38 -3.78
C GLY A 60 0.45 9.32 -2.40
N VAL A 61 -0.04 8.15 -1.98
CA VAL A 61 -0.61 7.90 -0.64
C VAL A 61 0.50 7.53 0.34
N ARG A 62 0.50 8.11 1.54
CA ARG A 62 1.50 7.81 2.57
C ARG A 62 1.43 6.34 3.02
N ILE A 63 2.57 5.71 3.24
CA ILE A 63 2.64 4.38 3.87
C ILE A 63 3.19 4.55 5.28
N GLU A 64 2.52 3.94 6.26
CA GLU A 64 2.95 3.85 7.64
C GLU A 64 3.11 2.38 8.03
N ILE A 65 4.10 2.11 8.88
CA ILE A 65 4.34 0.78 9.42
C ILE A 65 3.85 0.72 10.85
N ASP A 66 2.98 -0.24 11.13
CA ASP A 66 2.43 -0.48 12.46
C ASP A 66 2.35 -1.99 12.70
N GLU A 67 3.07 -2.48 13.71
CA GLU A 67 3.11 -3.89 14.08
C GLU A 67 1.75 -4.44 14.55
N SER A 68 0.88 -3.57 15.05
CA SER A 68 -0.45 -3.93 15.53
C SER A 68 -1.53 -3.86 14.44
N SER A 69 -1.19 -3.35 13.25
CA SER A 69 -2.16 -3.21 12.15
C SER A 69 -2.36 -4.51 11.39
N PRO A 70 -3.61 -4.89 11.06
CA PRO A 70 -3.89 -6.02 10.17
C PRO A 70 -3.55 -5.74 8.70
N GLY A 71 -3.18 -4.51 8.33
CA GLY A 71 -2.95 -4.10 6.95
C GLY A 71 -4.18 -3.43 6.35
N VAL A 72 -4.28 -2.11 6.51
CA VAL A 72 -5.47 -1.34 6.12
C VAL A 72 -5.11 -0.11 5.29
N MET A 73 -6.04 0.32 4.46
CA MET A 73 -6.06 1.65 3.84
C MET A 73 -7.03 2.52 4.63
N VAL A 74 -6.57 3.67 5.10
CA VAL A 74 -7.41 4.66 5.77
C VAL A 74 -7.92 5.63 4.69
N ALA A 75 -9.23 5.55 4.42
CA ALA A 75 -9.92 6.41 3.48
C ALA A 75 -9.92 7.88 3.92
N ALA A 76 -10.27 8.79 3.00
CA ALA A 76 -10.31 10.22 3.26
C ALA A 76 -11.23 10.61 4.43
N ASP A 77 -12.33 9.88 4.63
CA ASP A 77 -13.31 10.04 5.70
C ASP A 77 -12.90 9.35 7.02
N GLY A 78 -11.74 8.69 7.05
CA GLY A 78 -11.25 7.92 8.20
C GLY A 78 -11.69 6.46 8.22
N THR A 79 -12.48 5.99 7.24
CA THR A 79 -12.88 4.58 7.16
C THR A 79 -11.69 3.67 6.88
N GLU A 80 -11.54 2.60 7.66
CA GLU A 80 -10.50 1.60 7.44
C GLU A 80 -10.96 0.52 6.46
N VAL A 81 -10.19 0.32 5.40
CA VAL A 81 -10.46 -0.68 4.36
C VAL A 81 -9.37 -1.74 4.40
N SER A 82 -9.75 -2.99 4.66
CA SER A 82 -8.82 -4.12 4.65
C SER A 82 -8.16 -4.30 3.27
N LEU A 83 -6.84 -4.50 3.29
CA LEU A 83 -6.05 -4.84 2.11
C LEU A 83 -6.11 -6.34 1.77
N ARG A 84 -6.66 -7.17 2.67
CA ARG A 84 -6.90 -8.60 2.49
C ARG A 84 -8.36 -8.99 2.70
#